data_AF-A0A7X0NP40-F1
#
_entry.id   AF-A0A7X0NP40-F1
#
_cell.length_a   1.000
_cell.length_b   1.000
_cell.length_c   1.000
_cell.angle_alpha   90.00
_cell.angle_beta   90.00
_cell.angle_gamma   90.00
#
_symmetry.space_group_name_H-M   'P 1'
#
loop_
_entity.id
_entity.type
_entity.pdbx_description
1 polymer ?
#
loop_
_entity_poly.entity_id
_entity_poly.type
_entity_poly.pdbx_seq_one_letter_code
_entity_poly.pdbx_strand_id
1 'polypeptide(L)'
;MLSGRPVFVPGDGSTRIQFVDARMLARIVVTACEGRLVPDVYNVGEHTTYSFLEYLHILGHVAEVAPRLAMVTDTSVRPRDYFPFRDAELTLNVNKLAAAGVEEDSVLTKGLADTPAWFRRHGDLTYIPTSQEREWLTSRRR
;
A
#
# COMPACT_ATOMS: atom_id res chain seq x y z
N MET A 1 -9.43 -0.76 10.32
CA MET A 1 -10.18 0.40 9.78
C MET A 1 -11.64 0.03 9.51
N LEU A 2 -12.01 -0.64 8.40
CA LEU A 2 -13.41 -1.02 8.12
C LEU A 2 -14.06 -1.93 9.17
N SER A 3 -13.27 -2.80 9.81
CA SER A 3 -13.72 -3.71 10.89
C SER A 3 -13.71 -3.07 12.28
N GLY A 4 -13.43 -1.77 12.41
CA GLY A 4 -13.26 -1.06 13.69
C GLY A 4 -12.02 -1.44 14.50
N ARG A 5 -11.22 -2.41 14.02
CA ARG A 5 -9.97 -2.85 14.65
C ARG A 5 -8.85 -1.83 14.43
N PRO A 6 -7.89 -1.73 15.39
CA PRO A 6 -6.71 -0.90 15.22
C PRO A 6 -5.88 -1.38 14.02
N VAL A 7 -5.20 -0.44 13.37
CA VAL A 7 -4.17 -0.72 12.38
C VAL A 7 -2.83 -0.58 13.08
N PHE A 8 -2.02 -1.64 13.09
CA PHE A 8 -0.67 -1.62 13.64
C PHE A 8 0.27 -0.95 12.64
N VAL A 9 0.87 0.16 13.05
CA VAL A 9 1.74 0.99 12.21
C VAL A 9 3.18 0.84 12.66
N PRO A 10 4.11 0.46 11.77
CA PRO A 10 5.51 0.39 12.12
C PRO A 10 6.12 1.71 12.61
N GLY A 11 6.90 1.65 13.69
CA GLY A 11 7.68 2.79 14.18
C GLY A 11 6.79 4.01 14.47
N ASP A 12 7.15 5.14 13.88
CA ASP A 12 6.37 6.38 13.87
C ASP A 12 5.53 6.55 12.58
N GLY A 13 5.52 5.55 11.71
CA GLY A 13 4.80 5.55 10.45
C GLY A 13 5.36 6.51 9.39
N SER A 14 6.57 7.03 9.58
CA SER A 14 7.25 7.92 8.62
C SER A 14 7.78 7.19 7.38
N THR A 15 8.03 5.87 7.46
CA THR A 15 8.52 5.04 6.36
C THR A 15 7.69 5.25 5.10
N ARG A 16 8.39 5.51 3.98
CA ARG A 16 7.77 5.86 2.70
C ARG A 16 7.51 4.64 1.82
N ILE A 17 6.39 4.68 1.13
CA ILE A 17 5.92 3.70 0.15
C ILE A 17 5.43 4.40 -1.11
N GLN A 18 5.41 3.64 -2.20
CA GLN A 18 4.95 4.06 -3.52
C GLN A 18 3.97 3.02 -4.04
N PHE A 19 2.90 3.44 -4.71
CA PHE A 19 1.92 2.51 -5.29
C PHE A 19 1.99 2.47 -6.80
N VAL A 20 1.49 1.36 -7.36
CA VAL A 20 1.16 1.23 -8.77
C VAL A 20 -0.25 0.67 -8.86
N ASP A 21 -1.11 1.30 -9.66
CA ASP A 21 -2.42 0.74 -9.95
C ASP A 21 -2.29 -0.48 -10.85
N ALA A 22 -3.01 -1.56 -10.53
CA ALA A 22 -2.89 -2.82 -11.26
C ALA A 22 -3.25 -2.70 -12.75
N ARG A 23 -4.19 -1.80 -13.11
CA ARG A 23 -4.56 -1.55 -14.52
C ARG A 23 -3.45 -0.79 -15.23
N MET A 24 -2.77 0.13 -14.53
CA MET A 24 -1.57 0.79 -15.05
C MET A 24 -0.47 -0.23 -15.34
N LEU A 25 -0.18 -1.10 -14.36
CA LEU A 25 0.82 -2.16 -14.53
C LEU A 25 0.50 -3.05 -15.73
N ALA A 26 -0.76 -3.46 -15.89
CA ALA A 26 -1.19 -4.26 -17.04
C ALA A 26 -0.95 -3.52 -18.38
N ARG A 27 -1.27 -2.22 -18.46
CA ARG A 27 -1.00 -1.41 -19.68
C ARG A 27 0.48 -1.28 -19.98
N ILE A 28 1.33 -1.13 -18.97
CA ILE A 28 2.79 -1.09 -19.14
C ILE A 28 3.29 -2.40 -19.74
N VAL A 29 2.85 -3.54 -19.19
CA VAL A 29 3.23 -4.87 -19.68
C VAL A 29 2.78 -5.07 -21.14
N VAL A 30 1.54 -4.70 -21.47
CA VAL A 30 1.04 -4.79 -22.86
C VAL A 30 1.87 -3.90 -23.80
N THR A 31 2.16 -2.67 -23.40
CA THR A 31 2.99 -1.73 -24.18
C THR A 31 4.39 -2.30 -24.44
N ALA A 32 4.98 -2.96 -23.45
CA ALA A 32 6.26 -3.66 -23.60
C ALA A 32 6.16 -4.83 -24.60
N CYS A 33 5.14 -5.67 -24.47
CA CYS A 33 4.90 -6.81 -25.37
C CYS A 33 4.63 -6.41 -26.82
N GLU A 34 4.03 -5.24 -27.04
CA GLU A 34 3.80 -4.66 -28.37
C GLU A 34 5.07 -4.05 -28.99
N GLY A 35 6.21 -4.07 -28.29
CA GLY A 35 7.47 -3.49 -28.75
C GLY A 35 7.47 -1.96 -28.76
N ARG A 36 6.52 -1.33 -28.04
CA ARG A 36 6.42 0.13 -27.92
C ARG A 36 7.30 0.70 -26.80
N LEU A 37 7.95 -0.16 -26.02
CA LEU A 37 9.04 0.21 -25.11
C LEU A 37 10.38 -0.31 -25.65
N VAL A 38 11.42 0.51 -25.50
CA VAL A 38 12.78 0.08 -25.77
C VAL A 38 13.14 -1.05 -24.80
N PRO A 39 13.77 -2.16 -25.25
CA PRO A 39 14.17 -3.24 -24.36
C PRO A 39 15.14 -2.75 -23.27
N ASP A 40 14.68 -2.73 -22.02
CA ASP A 40 15.44 -2.26 -20.87
C ASP A 40 14.71 -2.61 -19.55
N VAL A 41 15.30 -2.25 -18.41
CA VAL A 41 14.69 -2.34 -17.08
C VAL A 41 14.01 -1.02 -16.72
N TYR A 42 12.74 -1.11 -16.33
CA TYR A 42 11.91 0.02 -15.92
C TYR A 42 11.31 -0.21 -14.54
N ASN A 43 11.47 0.76 -13.64
CA ASN A 43 10.67 0.81 -12.42
C ASN A 43 9.25 1.29 -12.76
N VAL A 44 8.27 0.78 -12.03
CA VAL A 44 6.85 1.09 -12.22
C VAL A 44 6.27 1.51 -10.88
N GLY A 45 5.46 2.56 -10.89
CA GLY A 45 4.94 3.21 -9.69
C GLY A 45 4.44 4.60 -10.05
N GLU A 46 3.60 5.18 -9.22
CA GLU A 46 3.21 6.58 -9.34
C GLU A 46 4.40 7.49 -8.95
N HIS A 47 4.51 8.68 -9.53
CA HIS A 47 5.56 9.63 -9.13
C HIS A 47 5.50 10.05 -7.65
N THR A 48 4.32 10.02 -7.04
CA THR A 48 4.14 10.42 -5.65
C THR A 48 4.53 9.29 -4.69
N THR A 49 5.07 9.66 -3.54
CA THR A 49 5.35 8.72 -2.46
C THR A 49 4.62 9.17 -1.20
N TYR A 50 4.30 8.22 -0.32
CA TYR A 50 3.49 8.46 0.87
C TYR A 50 4.15 7.78 2.07
N SER A 51 4.16 8.44 3.21
CA SER A 51 4.40 7.76 4.49
C SER A 51 3.26 6.79 4.80
N PHE A 52 3.49 5.79 5.66
CA PHE A 52 2.41 4.93 6.15
C PHE A 52 1.28 5.73 6.79
N LEU A 53 1.60 6.81 7.51
CA LEU A 53 0.57 7.68 8.08
C LEU A 53 -0.27 8.35 7.00
N GLU A 54 0.34 9.02 6.02
CA GLU A 54 -0.40 9.66 4.92
C GLU A 54 -1.30 8.67 4.20
N TYR A 55 -0.76 7.49 3.86
CA TYR A 55 -1.52 6.41 3.24
C TYR A 55 -2.73 5.98 4.06
N LEU A 56 -2.57 5.77 5.36
CA LEU A 56 -3.66 5.35 6.24
C LEU A 56 -4.71 6.46 6.44
N HIS A 57 -4.33 7.72 6.41
CA HIS A 57 -5.29 8.83 6.43
C HIS A 57 -6.08 8.90 5.12
N ILE A 58 -5.42 8.73 3.97
CA ILE A 58 -6.08 8.67 2.66
C ILE A 58 -7.08 7.51 2.63
N LEU A 59 -6.68 6.32 3.08
CA LEU A 59 -7.57 5.18 3.23
C LEU A 59 -8.78 5.49 4.13
N GLY A 60 -8.54 6.16 5.26
CA GLY A 60 -9.60 6.56 6.19
C GLY A 60 -10.60 7.51 5.54
N HIS A 61 -10.12 8.48 4.76
CA HIS A 61 -10.95 9.40 4.01
C HIS A 61 -11.79 8.68 2.96
N VAL A 62 -11.17 7.81 2.14
CA VAL A 62 -11.86 7.00 1.12
C VAL A 62 -12.90 6.05 1.73
N ALA A 63 -12.61 5.52 2.92
CA ALA A 63 -13.50 4.62 3.63
C ALA A 63 -14.56 5.34 4.48
N GLU A 64 -14.50 6.66 4.58
CA GLU A 64 -15.31 7.47 5.51
C GLU A 64 -15.20 6.98 6.98
N VAL A 65 -14.00 6.53 7.37
CA VAL A 65 -13.72 5.98 8.70
C VAL A 65 -12.44 6.61 9.27
N ALA A 66 -12.52 7.17 10.48
CA ALA A 66 -11.33 7.60 11.21
C ALA A 66 -10.50 6.37 11.65
N PRO A 67 -9.23 6.23 11.20
CA PRO A 67 -8.41 5.10 11.60
C PRO A 67 -8.04 5.13 13.07
N ARG A 68 -8.16 3.98 13.74
CA ARG A 68 -7.52 3.74 15.04
C ARG A 68 -6.09 3.25 14.78
N LEU A 69 -5.11 4.14 14.91
CA LEU A 69 -3.71 3.81 14.66
C LEU A 69 -3.02 3.34 15.95
N ALA A 70 -2.20 2.31 15.82
CA ALA A 70 -1.45 1.70 16.91
C ALA A 70 0.03 1.62 16.51
N MET A 71 0.82 2.61 16.94
CA MET A 71 2.25 2.64 16.67
C MET A 71 2.96 1.45 17.32
N VAL A 72 3.82 0.78 16.58
CA VAL A 72 4.63 -0.37 17.00
C VAL A 72 6.09 0.07 17.02
N THR A 73 6.52 0.57 18.17
CA THR A 73 7.89 1.05 18.40
C THR A 73 8.82 -0.02 18.97
N ASP A 74 8.28 -1.19 19.33
CA ASP A 74 9.07 -2.31 19.82
C ASP A 74 9.89 -2.95 18.70
N THR A 75 11.19 -2.70 18.72
CA THR A 75 12.15 -3.20 17.74
C THR A 75 12.53 -4.67 17.98
N SER A 76 12.18 -5.26 19.13
CA SER A 76 12.46 -6.66 19.45
C SER A 76 11.59 -7.64 18.67
N VAL A 77 10.40 -7.21 18.26
CA VAL A 77 9.52 -7.96 17.37
C VAL A 77 10.24 -8.16 16.04
N ARG A 78 10.30 -9.36 15.49
CA ARG A 78 10.99 -9.58 14.21
C ARG A 78 10.11 -9.04 13.07
N PRO A 79 10.68 -8.41 12.02
CA PRO A 79 9.90 -7.86 10.91
C PRO A 79 8.94 -8.89 10.29
N ARG A 80 9.40 -10.14 10.11
CA ARG A 80 8.59 -11.23 9.54
C ARG A 80 7.37 -11.65 10.37
N ASP A 81 7.32 -11.28 11.65
CA ASP A 81 6.23 -11.69 12.54
C ASP A 81 5.02 -10.74 12.45
N TYR A 82 5.17 -9.55 11.85
CA TYR A 82 4.03 -8.66 11.59
C TYR A 82 4.14 -7.87 10.26
N PHE A 83 5.26 -7.18 9.99
CA PHE A 83 5.41 -6.35 8.80
C PHE A 83 6.87 -6.40 8.29
N PRO A 84 7.16 -7.23 7.28
CA PRO A 84 8.53 -7.54 6.84
C PRO A 84 9.34 -6.34 6.34
N PHE A 85 8.68 -5.29 5.84
CA PHE A 85 9.33 -4.13 5.20
C PHE A 85 9.26 -2.87 6.06
N ARG A 86 9.08 -3.02 7.38
CA ARG A 86 8.81 -1.89 8.28
C ARG A 86 9.91 -0.84 8.31
N ASP A 87 11.14 -1.28 8.11
CA ASP A 87 12.36 -0.48 8.23
C ASP A 87 12.97 -0.19 6.83
N ALA A 88 12.20 -0.35 5.75
CA ALA A 88 12.66 -0.15 4.38
C ALA A 88 11.72 0.80 3.62
N GLU A 89 12.29 1.84 3.00
CA GLU A 89 11.54 2.67 2.06
C GLU A 89 11.34 1.91 0.75
N LEU A 90 10.08 1.71 0.37
CA LEU A 90 9.70 1.03 -0.88
C LEU A 90 9.37 2.09 -1.93
N THR A 91 10.39 2.87 -2.31
CA THR A 91 10.29 3.93 -3.30
C THR A 91 11.27 3.70 -4.45
N LEU A 92 10.85 4.04 -5.66
CA LEU A 92 11.59 3.80 -6.88
C LEU A 92 11.63 5.05 -7.76
N ASN A 93 12.72 5.21 -8.51
CA ASN A 93 12.81 6.23 -9.55
C ASN A 93 12.09 5.74 -10.82
N VAL A 94 10.96 6.36 -11.13
CA VAL A 94 10.09 6.03 -12.29
C VAL A 94 10.31 6.94 -13.50
N ASN A 95 11.27 7.88 -13.44
CA ASN A 95 11.50 8.87 -14.49
C ASN A 95 11.81 8.24 -15.85
N LYS A 96 12.45 7.07 -15.87
CA LYS A 96 12.78 6.35 -17.10
C LYS A 96 11.52 5.87 -17.85
N LEU A 97 10.51 5.42 -17.13
CA LEU A 97 9.25 4.98 -17.72
C LEU A 97 8.45 6.20 -18.24
N ALA A 98 8.40 7.27 -17.45
CA ALA A 98 7.77 8.53 -17.85
C ALA A 98 8.40 9.11 -19.13
N ALA A 99 9.74 9.10 -19.20
CA ALA A 99 10.48 9.54 -20.39
C ALA A 99 10.22 8.67 -21.64
N ALA A 100 9.76 7.42 -21.47
CA ALA A 100 9.38 6.53 -22.56
C ALA A 100 7.95 6.79 -23.09
N GLY A 101 7.25 7.80 -22.57
CA GLY A 101 5.92 8.22 -23.06
C GLY A 101 4.77 7.37 -22.54
N VAL A 102 4.96 6.62 -21.44
CA VAL A 102 3.86 5.96 -20.74
C VAL A 102 3.26 6.95 -19.76
N GLU A 103 2.06 7.45 -20.06
CA GLU A 103 1.36 8.41 -19.21
C GLU A 103 0.78 7.76 -17.95
N GLU A 104 1.02 8.41 -16.81
CA GLU A 104 0.49 8.02 -15.51
C GLU A 104 -0.84 8.72 -15.22
N ASP A 105 -1.97 8.08 -15.52
CA ASP A 105 -3.31 8.60 -15.19
C ASP A 105 -3.85 8.13 -13.83
N SER A 106 -3.08 7.32 -13.09
CA SER A 106 -3.59 6.74 -11.85
C SER A 106 -3.27 7.61 -10.65
N VAL A 107 -4.31 8.00 -9.92
CA VAL A 107 -4.21 8.65 -8.63
C VAL A 107 -4.54 7.63 -7.56
N LEU A 108 -3.66 7.47 -6.56
CA LEU A 108 -3.84 6.54 -5.43
C LEU A 108 -5.27 6.54 -4.88
N THR A 109 -5.86 7.72 -4.65
CA THR A 109 -7.23 7.88 -4.12
C THR A 109 -8.29 7.17 -4.96
N LYS A 110 -8.18 7.22 -6.29
CA LYS A 110 -9.09 6.52 -7.21
C LYS A 110 -8.92 5.01 -7.11
N GLY A 111 -7.68 4.52 -7.13
CA GLY A 111 -7.39 3.09 -6.95
C GLY A 111 -7.91 2.55 -5.61
N LEU A 112 -7.73 3.33 -4.55
CA LEU A 112 -8.23 3.00 -3.21
C LEU A 112 -9.75 3.04 -3.08
N ALA A 113 -10.46 3.85 -3.87
CA ALA A 113 -11.92 3.86 -3.90
C ALA A 113 -12.48 2.67 -4.70
N ASP A 114 -11.85 2.35 -5.83
CA ASP A 114 -12.26 1.26 -6.72
C ASP A 114 -12.09 -0.12 -6.06
N THR A 115 -11.01 -0.31 -5.29
CA THR A 115 -10.64 -1.59 -4.68
C THR A 115 -11.71 -2.15 -3.71
N PRO A 116 -12.14 -1.45 -2.64
CA PRO A 116 -13.18 -1.95 -1.74
C PRO A 116 -14.53 -2.07 -2.45
N ALA A 117 -14.83 -1.21 -3.42
CA ALA A 117 -16.05 -1.32 -4.22
C ALA A 117 -16.05 -2.61 -5.07
N TRP A 118 -14.90 -3.01 -5.60
CA TRP A 118 -14.75 -4.28 -6.31
C TRP A 118 -14.95 -5.47 -5.36
N PHE A 119 -14.29 -5.46 -4.18
CA PHE A 119 -14.46 -6.54 -3.19
C PHE A 119 -15.92 -6.68 -2.77
N ARG A 120 -16.60 -5.60 -2.37
CA ARG A 120 -18.03 -5.64 -2.00
C ARG A 120 -18.94 -6.27 -3.06
N ARG A 121 -18.55 -6.26 -4.34
CA ARG A 121 -19.31 -6.86 -5.45
C ARG A 121 -18.92 -8.30 -5.79
N HIS A 122 -17.70 -8.73 -5.47
CA HIS A 122 -17.12 -9.98 -6.01
C HIS A 122 -16.50 -10.91 -4.96
N GLY A 123 -16.51 -10.54 -3.67
CA GLY A 123 -15.99 -11.40 -2.61
C GLY A 123 -16.01 -10.73 -1.23
N ASP A 124 -15.33 -11.36 -0.28
CA ASP A 124 -15.25 -10.86 1.09
C ASP A 124 -13.85 -10.34 1.45
N LEU A 125 -13.80 -9.23 2.17
CA LEU A 125 -12.58 -8.73 2.81
C LEU A 125 -12.39 -9.45 4.14
N THR A 126 -11.69 -10.59 4.12
CA THR A 126 -11.38 -11.35 5.33
C THR A 126 -10.09 -10.85 5.98
N TYR A 127 -10.16 -10.46 7.25
CA TYR A 127 -8.98 -10.12 8.04
C TYR A 127 -8.46 -11.35 8.79
N ILE A 128 -7.22 -11.75 8.48
CA ILE A 128 -6.50 -12.84 9.13
C ILE A 128 -5.28 -12.24 9.84
N PRO A 129 -5.30 -12.10 11.19
CA PRO A 129 -4.17 -11.51 11.91
C PRO A 129 -2.95 -12.42 11.88
N THR A 130 -1.74 -11.84 11.96
CA THR A 130 -0.53 -12.58 12.29
C THR A 130 -0.55 -13.09 13.74
N SER A 131 0.38 -13.97 14.12
CA SER A 131 0.54 -14.37 15.53
C SER A 131 0.78 -13.16 16.42
N GLN A 132 1.66 -12.25 16.00
CA GLN A 132 1.99 -11.04 16.75
C GLN A 132 0.78 -10.11 16.91
N GLU A 133 0.00 -9.92 15.85
CA GLU A 133 -1.21 -9.08 15.92
C GLU A 133 -2.25 -9.66 16.88
N ARG A 134 -2.40 -10.99 16.96
CA ARG A 134 -3.30 -11.64 17.93
C ARG A 134 -2.91 -11.33 19.37
N GLU A 135 -1.61 -11.34 19.67
CA GLU A 135 -1.09 -11.01 21.01
C GLU A 135 -1.38 -9.55 21.37
N TRP A 136 -1.14 -8.62 20.46
CA TRP A 136 -1.43 -7.19 20.66
C TRP A 136 -2.92 -6.90 20.81
N LEU A 137 -3.77 -7.58 20.04
CA LEU A 137 -5.22 -7.43 20.14
C LEU A 137 -5.77 -7.94 21.48
N THR A 138 -5.14 -8.96 22.07
CA THR A 138 -5.55 -9.53 23.37
C THR A 138 -5.05 -8.69 24.55
N SER A 139 -3.79 -8.24 24.49
CA SER A 139 -3.16 -7.44 25.57
C SER A 139 -3.79 -6.06 25.73
N ARG A 140 -4.27 -5.45 24.64
CA ARG A 140 -4.92 -4.12 24.65
C ARG A 140 -6.40 -4.12 25.05
N ARG A 141 -6.98 -5.27 25.38
CA ARG A 141 -8.36 -5.40 25.88
C ARG A 141 -8.45 -5.43 27.42
N ARG A 142 -7.30 -5.40 28.11
CA ARG A 142 -7.19 -5.25 29.56
C ARG A 142 -6.88 -3.80 29.90
#